data_AF-A0A8T6A7M3-F1
#
_entry.id   AF-A0A8T6A7M3-F1
#
_cell.length_a   1.000
_cell.length_b   1.000
_cell.length_c   1.000
_cell.angle_alpha   90.00
_cell.angle_beta   90.00
_cell.angle_gamma   90.00
#
_symmetry.space_group_name_H-M   'P 1'
#
loop_
_entity.id
_entity.type
_entity.pdbx_description
1 polymer ?
#
loop_
_entity_poly.entity_id
_entity_poly.type
_entity_poly.pdbx_seq_one_letter_code
_entity_poly.pdbx_strand_id
1 'polypeptide(L)'
;RYEDENKTPVTPEQIITPRRWEDKQNDLWTTWQRVQENMIKGGISGRSASGKNIRTRAITGIDGDIRINKALWVIAEQFRKWKS
;
A
#
# COMPACT_ATOMS: atom_id res chain seq x y z
N ARG A 1 -6.89 15.24 4.58
CA ARG A 1 -6.60 14.35 5.72
C ARG A 1 -7.81 13.44 5.82
N TYR A 2 -7.68 12.16 5.45
CA TYR A 2 -8.81 11.23 5.37
C TYR A 2 -9.03 10.66 6.78
N GLU A 3 -9.98 11.22 7.52
CA GLU A 3 -10.29 10.87 8.92
C GLU A 3 -11.36 9.78 9.05
N ASP A 4 -11.94 9.33 7.93
CA ASP A 4 -12.84 8.18 7.87
C ASP A 4 -12.19 7.05 7.07
N GLU A 5 -12.08 5.87 7.65
CA GLU A 5 -11.60 4.63 7.00
C GLU A 5 -12.42 4.33 5.72
N ASN A 6 -13.71 4.67 5.74
CA ASN A 6 -14.66 4.60 4.62
C ASN A 6 -14.52 5.69 3.54
N LYS A 7 -13.65 6.69 3.74
CA LYS A 7 -13.35 7.74 2.74
C LYS A 7 -11.95 7.61 2.16
N THR A 8 -11.29 6.47 2.40
CA THR A 8 -10.02 6.17 1.75
C THR A 8 -10.31 5.96 0.27
N PRO A 9 -9.67 6.71 -0.65
CA PRO A 9 -10.03 6.64 -2.05
C PRO A 9 -9.59 5.34 -2.72
N VAL A 10 -8.78 4.53 -2.04
CA VAL A 10 -8.22 3.27 -2.52
C VAL A 10 -8.61 2.12 -1.61
N THR A 11 -8.82 0.95 -2.21
CA THR A 11 -9.15 -0.29 -1.51
C THR A 11 -7.88 -1.10 -1.22
N PRO A 12 -7.87 -1.96 -0.18
CA PRO A 12 -6.72 -2.83 0.11
C PRO A 12 -6.31 -3.72 -1.07
N GLU A 13 -7.27 -4.23 -1.84
CA GLU A 13 -7.05 -5.08 -3.01
C GLU A 13 -6.24 -4.35 -4.10
N GLN A 14 -6.50 -3.05 -4.26
CA GLN A 14 -5.76 -2.20 -5.19
C GLN A 14 -4.31 -1.97 -4.74
N ILE A 15 -4.03 -2.02 -3.43
CA ILE A 15 -2.69 -1.83 -2.88
C ILE A 15 -1.83 -3.09 -3.05
N ILE A 16 -2.42 -4.28 -2.99
CA ILE A 16 -1.69 -5.56 -3.15
C ILE A 16 -1.60 -6.03 -4.62
N THR A 17 -2.24 -5.30 -5.53
CA THR A 17 -2.26 -5.64 -6.96
C THR A 17 -0.83 -5.56 -7.53
N PRO A 18 -0.28 -6.67 -8.07
CA PRO A 18 1.05 -6.66 -8.67
C PRO A 18 1.10 -5.74 -9.90
N ARG A 19 2.15 -4.93 -10.01
CA ARG A 19 2.40 -4.12 -11.21
C ARG A 19 3.02 -4.93 -12.35
N ARG A 20 3.77 -5.96 -12.01
CA ARG A 20 4.39 -6.91 -12.95
C ARG A 20 3.90 -8.31 -12.65
N TRP A 21 3.75 -9.11 -13.70
CA TRP A 21 3.32 -10.49 -13.59
C TRP A 21 4.25 -11.34 -12.71
N GLU A 22 5.55 -11.05 -12.73
CA GLU A 22 6.59 -11.77 -11.99
C GLU A 22 6.42 -11.64 -10.47
N ASP A 23 5.85 -10.52 -10.00
CA ASP A 23 5.65 -10.23 -8.59
C ASP A 23 4.38 -10.88 -8.00
N LYS A 24 3.76 -11.85 -8.69
CA LYS A 24 2.50 -12.48 -8.25
C LYS A 24 2.67 -13.45 -7.08
N GLN A 25 3.90 -13.77 -6.67
CA GLN A 25 4.18 -14.76 -5.62
C GLN A 25 3.73 -14.33 -4.22
N ASN A 26 2.90 -15.13 -3.55
CA ASN A 26 2.25 -14.76 -2.29
C ASN A 26 3.10 -14.99 -1.04
N ASP A 27 4.41 -14.88 -1.14
CA ASP A 27 5.28 -14.89 0.04
C ASP A 27 5.27 -13.52 0.75
N LEU A 28 5.68 -13.52 2.01
CA LEU A 28 5.65 -12.33 2.87
C LEU A 28 6.49 -11.19 2.27
N TRP A 29 7.65 -11.53 1.70
CA TRP A 29 8.58 -10.54 1.14
C TRP A 29 8.03 -9.91 -0.14
N THR A 30 7.55 -10.72 -1.08
CA THR A 30 6.96 -10.22 -2.33
C THR A 30 5.68 -9.44 -2.08
N THR A 31 4.87 -9.83 -1.08
CA THR A 31 3.69 -9.06 -0.67
C THR A 31 4.08 -7.73 -0.05
N TRP A 32 5.09 -7.73 0.82
CA TRP A 32 5.63 -6.51 1.43
C TRP A 32 6.16 -5.53 0.36
N GLN A 33 6.94 -6.03 -0.59
CA GLN A 33 7.45 -5.24 -1.72
C GLN A 33 6.34 -4.65 -2.58
N ARG A 34 5.30 -5.43 -2.90
CA ARG A 34 4.15 -4.96 -3.68
C ARG A 34 3.44 -3.80 -3.00
N VAL A 35 3.16 -3.93 -1.70
CA VAL A 35 2.51 -2.88 -0.92
C VAL A 35 3.39 -1.63 -0.89
N GLN A 36 4.68 -1.79 -0.59
CA GLN A 36 5.62 -0.66 -0.56
C GLN A 36 5.68 0.06 -1.92
N GLU A 37 5.86 -0.67 -3.02
CA GLU A 37 5.95 -0.10 -4.35
C GLU A 37 4.68 0.66 -4.73
N ASN A 38 3.50 0.09 -4.44
CA ASN A 38 2.23 0.72 -4.74
C ASN A 38 1.98 1.99 -3.91
N MET A 39 2.43 2.00 -2.65
CA MET A 39 2.32 3.16 -1.78
C MET A 39 3.32 4.27 -2.15
N ILE A 40 4.57 3.92 -2.45
CA ILE A 40 5.62 4.90 -2.79
C ILE A 40 5.41 5.47 -4.20
N LYS A 41 5.22 4.61 -5.21
CA LYS A 41 5.05 5.09 -6.59
C LYS A 41 3.71 5.78 -6.82
N GLY A 42 2.72 5.56 -5.96
CA GLY A 42 1.37 6.09 -6.15
C GLY A 42 0.77 5.69 -7.50
N GLY A 43 -0.16 6.47 -8.04
CA GLY A 43 -0.81 6.17 -9.32
C GLY A 43 -1.91 5.09 -9.23
N ILE A 44 -2.25 4.66 -8.01
CA ILE A 44 -3.38 3.77 -7.77
C ILE A 44 -4.65 4.55 -8.07
N SER A 45 -5.49 4.01 -8.96
CA SER A 45 -6.79 4.59 -9.27
C SER A 45 -7.72 4.44 -8.08
N GLY A 46 -8.35 5.53 -7.68
CA GLY A 46 -9.27 5.57 -6.55
C GLY A 46 -10.50 6.42 -6.85
N ARG A 47 -11.49 6.37 -5.96
CA ARG A 47 -12.68 7.24 -6.03
C ARG A 47 -12.70 8.14 -4.79
N SER A 48 -12.85 9.45 -5.00
CA SER A 48 -13.05 10.38 -3.89
C SER A 48 -14.39 10.11 -3.20
N ALA A 49 -14.54 10.61 -1.98
CA ALA A 49 -15.83 10.61 -1.27
C ALA A 49 -16.97 11.29 -2.06
N SER A 50 -16.63 12.16 -3.02
CA SER A 50 -17.56 12.81 -3.95
C SER A 50 -17.78 12.04 -5.27
N GLY A 51 -17.27 10.82 -5.39
CA GLY A 51 -17.43 9.95 -6.56
C GLY A 51 -16.52 10.26 -7.75
N LYS A 52 -15.59 11.23 -7.63
CA LYS A 52 -14.66 11.60 -8.69
C LYS A 52 -13.53 10.57 -8.78
N ASN A 53 -13.14 10.21 -10.00
CA ASN A 53 -11.94 9.41 -10.22
C ASN A 53 -10.70 10.22 -9.82
N ILE A 54 -9.91 9.67 -8.91
CA ILE A 54 -8.65 10.25 -8.47
C ILE A 54 -7.52 9.23 -8.62
N ARG A 55 -6.28 9.70 -8.63
CA ARG A 55 -5.10 8.84 -8.53
C ARG A 55 -4.32 9.20 -7.28
N THR A 56 -3.81 8.20 -6.57
CA THR A 56 -2.87 8.44 -5.48
C THR A 56 -1.63 9.15 -6.02
N ARG A 57 -1.08 10.07 -5.24
CA ARG A 57 0.18 10.73 -5.59
C ARG A 57 1.34 9.86 -5.11
N ALA A 58 2.44 9.89 -5.86
CA ALA A 58 3.68 9.29 -5.40
C ALA A 58 4.16 9.98 -4.12
N ILE A 59 4.79 9.21 -3.25
CA ILE A 59 5.49 9.72 -2.08
C ILE A 59 6.90 10.04 -2.54
N THR A 60 7.26 11.31 -2.47
CA THR A 60 8.56 11.82 -2.94
C THR A 60 9.45 12.28 -1.79
N GLY A 61 8.96 12.18 -0.55
CA GLY A 61 9.68 12.63 0.65
C GLY A 61 10.26 11.45 1.42
N ILE A 62 11.54 11.57 1.80
CA ILE A 62 12.29 10.55 2.55
C ILE A 62 11.59 10.20 3.86
N ASP A 63 11.04 11.18 4.58
CA ASP A 63 10.29 10.94 5.83
C ASP A 63 9.02 10.09 5.61
N GLY A 64 8.37 10.28 4.45
CA GLY A 64 7.21 9.49 4.04
C GLY A 64 7.58 8.04 3.78
N ASP A 65 8.69 7.82 3.08
CA ASP A 65 9.24 6.50 2.77
C ASP A 65 9.67 5.77 4.05
N ILE A 66 10.41 6.44 4.93
CA ILE A 66 10.85 5.87 6.21
C ILE A 66 9.64 5.46 7.06
N ARG A 67 8.61 6.31 7.15
CA ARG A 67 7.41 6.02 7.93
C ARG A 67 6.66 4.80 7.41
N ILE A 68 6.49 4.68 6.10
CA ILE A 68 5.80 3.53 5.50
C ILE A 68 6.62 2.26 5.68
N ASN A 69 7.92 2.31 5.42
CA ASN A 69 8.80 1.16 5.61
C ASN A 69 8.77 0.64 7.04
N LYS A 70 8.80 1.54 8.04
CA LYS A 70 8.66 1.18 9.45
C LYS A 70 7.30 0.54 9.75
N ALA A 71 6.21 1.15 9.29
CA ALA A 71 4.86 0.62 9.52
C ALA A 71 4.68 -0.78 8.90
N LEU A 72 5.13 -0.96 7.65
CA LEU A 72 5.05 -2.24 6.95
C LEU A 72 5.92 -3.31 7.61
N TRP A 73 7.10 -2.94 8.13
CA TRP A 73 7.97 -3.87 8.84
C TRP A 73 7.33 -4.38 10.13
N VAL A 74 6.68 -3.51 10.92
CA VAL A 74 5.95 -3.92 12.13
C VAL A 74 4.81 -4.90 11.79
N ILE A 75 4.06 -4.64 10.72
CA ILE A 75 3.00 -5.55 10.27
C ILE A 75 3.58 -6.90 9.84
N ALA A 76 4.69 -6.90 9.10
CA ALA A 76 5.37 -8.14 8.68
C ALA A 76 5.90 -8.94 9.88
N GLU A 77 6.47 -8.29 10.89
CA GLU A 77 6.89 -8.96 12.13
C GLU A 77 5.72 -9.57 12.89
N GLN A 78 4.59 -8.86 13.00
CA GLN A 78 3.38 -9.37 13.62
C GLN A 78 2.87 -10.60 12.86
N PHE A 79 2.78 -10.52 11.53
CA PHE A 79 2.37 -11.66 10.69
C PHE A 79 3.31 -12.86 10.86
N ARG A 80 4.62 -12.63 10.94
CA ARG A 80 5.61 -13.68 11.22
C ARG A 80 5.34 -14.38 12.55
N LYS A 81 5.03 -13.62 13.61
CA LYS A 81 4.68 -14.17 14.93
C LYS A 81 3.39 -14.99 14.90
N TRP A 82 2.41 -14.61 14.09
CA TRP A 82 1.11 -15.29 13.99
C TRP A 82 1.17 -16.60 13.20
N LYS A 83 2.14 -16.73 12.29
CA LYS A 83 2.34 -17.94 11.48
C LYS A 83 3.28 -18.97 12.16
N SER A 84 3.87 -18.61 13.30
CA SER A 84 4.67 -19.50 14.17
C SER A 84 3.79 -20.19 15.20
#